data_AF-A0A975HLG6-F1
#
_entry.id   AF-A0A975HLG6-F1
#
_cell.length_a   1.000
_cell.length_b   1.000
_cell.length_c   1.000
_cell.angle_alpha   90.00
_cell.angle_beta   90.00
_cell.angle_gamma   90.00
#
_symmetry.space_group_name_H-M   'P 1'
#
loop_
_entity.id
_entity.type
_entity.pdbx_description
1 polymer ?
#
loop_
_entity_poly.entity_id
_entity_poly.type
_entity_poly.pdbx_seq_one_letter_code
_entity_poly.pdbx_strand_id
1 'polypeptide(L)'
;MWAAEWCAKSGACASVLLWQDDLAIHQIKRLQLAAAGGEAQVWLLRHDIRESLALPWTLSMRLLATEEGLEATVNKRKGGWSSRPFKVNFQPQWADLVLTPEPSAEIFPFQAMQHAAK
;
A
#
# COMPACT_ATOMS: atom_id res chain seq x y z
N MET A 1 6.46 8.73 18.08
CA MET A 1 5.80 7.46 18.50
C MET A 1 4.77 7.66 19.61
N TRP A 2 5.02 8.48 20.62
CA TRP A 2 4.08 8.72 21.74
C TRP A 2 2.69 9.22 21.30
N ALA A 3 2.61 10.18 20.36
CA ALA A 3 1.33 10.68 19.87
C ALA A 3 0.43 9.57 19.28
N ALA A 4 1.00 8.66 18.46
CA ALA A 4 0.26 7.54 17.90
C ALA A 4 -0.29 6.58 18.97
N GLU A 5 0.48 6.36 20.04
CA GLU A 5 0.04 5.56 21.19
C GLU A 5 -1.15 6.22 21.91
N TRP A 6 -1.13 7.54 22.10
CA TRP A 6 -2.25 8.26 22.71
C TRP A 6 -3.48 8.29 21.82
N CYS A 7 -3.33 8.53 20.51
CA CYS A 7 -4.45 8.47 19.57
C CYS A 7 -5.12 7.10 19.63
N ALA A 8 -4.33 6.01 19.56
CA ALA A 8 -4.84 4.65 19.64
C ALA A 8 -5.52 4.34 20.98
N LYS A 9 -5.00 4.88 22.09
CA LYS A 9 -5.54 4.67 23.44
C LYS A 9 -6.80 5.49 23.75
N SER A 10 -6.97 6.63 23.08
CA SER A 10 -8.00 7.62 23.42
C SER A 10 -9.44 7.15 23.20
N GLY A 11 -9.66 6.11 22.39
CA GLY A 11 -10.99 5.72 21.92
C GLY A 11 -11.62 6.66 20.90
N ALA A 12 -10.98 7.80 20.59
CA ALA A 12 -11.46 8.76 19.61
C ALA A 12 -11.06 8.40 18.16
N CYS A 13 -10.09 7.50 17.98
CA CYS A 13 -9.57 7.13 16.67
C CYS A 13 -9.87 5.66 16.37
N ALA A 14 -10.64 5.39 15.31
CA ALA A 14 -10.84 4.02 14.82
C ALA A 14 -9.58 3.45 14.12
N SER A 15 -8.74 4.31 13.55
CA SER A 15 -7.52 3.93 12.86
C SER A 15 -6.42 4.97 13.01
N VAL A 16 -5.18 4.51 13.20
CA VAL A 16 -3.97 5.33 13.32
C VAL A 16 -2.96 4.82 12.30
N LEU A 17 -2.56 5.68 11.37
CA LEU A 17 -1.54 5.38 10.37
C LEU A 17 -0.20 5.95 10.82
N LEU A 18 0.85 5.14 10.73
CA LEU A 18 2.19 5.49 11.16
C LEU A 18 3.21 5.15 10.07
N TRP A 19 4.07 6.09 9.71
CA TRP A 19 5.19 5.88 8.78
C TRP A 19 6.49 5.78 9.56
N GLN A 20 7.00 4.55 9.77
CA GLN A 20 8.21 4.31 10.55
C GLN A 20 8.89 3.04 10.07
N ASP A 21 10.14 3.16 9.62
CA ASP A 21 10.90 2.04 9.05
C ASP A 21 11.38 1.06 10.13
N ASP A 22 11.92 1.58 11.24
CA ASP A 22 12.43 0.78 12.35
C ASP A 22 11.52 0.86 13.57
N LEU A 23 11.03 -0.30 14.03
CA LEU A 23 10.40 -0.45 15.33
C LEU A 23 10.95 -1.67 16.04
N ALA A 24 11.25 -1.49 17.32
CA ALA A 24 11.57 -2.58 18.21
C ALA A 24 10.30 -3.36 18.60
N ILE A 25 10.46 -4.64 18.92
CA ILE A 25 9.36 -5.54 19.36
C ILE A 25 8.55 -4.92 20.50
N HIS A 26 9.22 -4.28 21.48
CA HIS A 26 8.54 -3.68 22.63
C HIS A 26 7.65 -2.49 22.24
N GLN A 27 8.05 -1.70 21.26
CA GLN A 27 7.25 -0.57 20.76
C GLN A 27 6.00 -1.07 20.05
N ILE A 28 6.12 -2.10 19.22
CA ILE A 28 4.97 -2.71 18.53
C ILE A 28 3.99 -3.29 19.55
N LYS A 29 4.47 -4.02 20.56
CA LYS A 29 3.61 -4.55 21.62
C LYS A 29 2.86 -3.45 22.37
N ARG A 30 3.52 -2.33 22.67
CA ARG A 30 2.87 -1.16 23.30
C ARG A 30 1.79 -0.55 22.43
N LEU A 31 2.08 -0.37 21.14
CA LEU A 31 1.08 0.13 20.18
C LEU A 31 -0.11 -0.82 20.05
N GLN A 32 0.12 -2.13 20.01
CA GLN A 32 -0.95 -3.13 19.98
C GLN A 32 -1.81 -3.11 21.25
N LEU A 33 -1.18 -2.95 22.42
CA LEU A 33 -1.89 -2.84 23.68
C LEU A 33 -2.74 -1.56 23.75
N ALA A 34 -2.19 -0.43 23.30
CA ALA A 34 -2.91 0.84 23.22
C ALA A 34 -4.11 0.75 22.26
N ALA A 35 -3.89 0.15 21.09
CA ALA A 35 -4.92 -0.08 20.08
C ALA A 35 -6.04 -0.99 20.60
N ALA A 36 -5.70 -2.08 21.30
CA ALA A 36 -6.69 -2.95 21.92
C ALA A 36 -7.49 -2.23 23.03
N GLY A 37 -6.84 -1.37 23.81
CA GLY A 37 -7.49 -0.62 24.89
C GLY A 37 -8.44 0.49 24.42
N GLY A 38 -8.15 1.12 23.27
CA GLY A 38 -9.00 2.16 22.67
C GLY A 38 -9.81 1.70 21.46
N GLU A 39 -9.92 0.38 21.23
CA GLU A 39 -10.64 -0.22 20.09
C GLU A 39 -10.22 0.34 18.71
N ALA A 40 -8.95 0.68 18.58
CA ALA A 40 -8.36 1.26 17.38
C ALA A 40 -7.57 0.22 16.57
N GLN A 41 -7.37 0.50 15.28
CA GLN A 41 -6.42 -0.23 14.44
C GLN A 41 -5.16 0.62 14.21
N VAL A 42 -3.99 0.02 14.34
CA VAL A 42 -2.72 0.70 14.04
C VAL A 42 -2.13 0.11 12.77
N TRP A 43 -1.97 0.96 11.76
CA TRP A 43 -1.40 0.64 10.46
C TRP A 43 0.01 1.19 10.39
N LEU A 44 0.94 0.36 9.96
CA LEU A 44 2.33 0.74 9.82
C LEU A 44 2.72 0.69 8.35
N LEU A 45 3.09 1.85 7.83
CA LEU A 45 3.53 2.04 6.45
C LEU A 45 5.05 2.15 6.41
N ARG A 46 5.65 1.44 5.45
CA ARG A 46 7.09 1.33 5.26
C ARG A 46 7.39 1.17 3.79
N HIS A 47 8.50 1.74 3.34
CA HIS A 47 8.89 1.67 1.94
C HIS A 47 9.64 0.35 1.63
N ASP A 48 10.50 -0.10 2.53
CA ASP A 48 11.27 -1.34 2.36
C ASP A 48 10.87 -2.37 3.44
N ILE A 49 10.17 -3.42 3.02
CA ILE A 49 9.81 -4.51 3.91
C ILE A 49 11.03 -5.42 4.05
N ARG A 50 11.92 -5.07 4.97
CA ARG A 50 12.79 -6.06 5.61
C ARG A 50 11.92 -6.87 6.55
N GLU A 51 11.41 -7.99 6.04
CA GLU A 51 10.54 -8.89 6.77
C GLU A 51 11.28 -9.49 7.97
N SER A 52 11.26 -8.77 9.10
CA SER A 52 11.73 -9.30 10.37
C SER A 52 10.67 -10.29 10.86
N LEU A 53 10.90 -11.57 10.56
CA LEU A 53 10.06 -12.71 11.00
C LEU A 53 9.75 -12.68 12.51
N ALA A 54 10.59 -12.02 13.31
CA ALA A 54 10.45 -11.89 14.76
C ALA A 54 9.44 -10.83 15.24
N LEU A 55 8.93 -9.95 14.38
CA LEU A 55 8.04 -8.88 14.84
C LEU A 55 6.60 -9.41 15.00
N PRO A 56 5.90 -9.00 16.08
CA PRO A 56 4.61 -9.57 16.46
C PRO A 56 3.44 -8.99 15.64
N TRP A 57 3.59 -8.85 14.31
CA TRP A 57 2.54 -8.36 13.44
C TRP A 57 1.32 -9.31 13.39
N THR A 58 0.12 -8.74 13.45
CA THR A 58 -1.14 -9.47 13.23
C THR A 58 -1.43 -9.66 11.75
N LEU A 59 -1.00 -8.73 10.91
CA LEU A 59 -1.09 -8.76 9.45
C LEU A 59 0.17 -8.08 8.88
N SER A 60 0.78 -8.69 7.87
CA SER A 60 1.83 -8.08 7.05
C SER A 60 1.47 -8.29 5.60
N MET A 61 1.52 -7.23 4.80
CA MET A 61 1.27 -7.29 3.37
C MET A 61 2.27 -6.42 2.62
N ARG A 62 2.62 -6.87 1.42
CA ARG A 62 3.39 -6.10 0.45
C ARG A 62 2.43 -5.56 -0.60
N LEU A 63 2.62 -4.31 -0.97
CA LEU A 63 1.88 -3.64 -2.03
C LEU A 63 2.87 -3.26 -3.14
N LEU A 64 2.53 -3.55 -4.39
CA LEU A 64 3.28 -3.16 -5.57
C LEU A 64 2.37 -2.35 -6.49
N ALA A 65 2.89 -1.25 -7.03
CA ALA A 65 2.17 -0.48 -8.04
C ALA A 65 2.12 -1.24 -9.37
N THR A 66 0.98 -1.16 -10.05
CA THR A 66 0.73 -1.73 -11.38
C THR A 66 0.05 -0.71 -12.28
N GLU A 67 0.02 -0.95 -13.58
CA GLU A 67 -0.62 -0.07 -14.58
C GLU A 67 -2.14 0.08 -14.40
N GLU A 68 -2.80 -0.75 -13.59
CA GLU A 68 -4.25 -0.68 -13.36
C GLU A 68 -4.59 -0.38 -11.88
N GLY A 69 -3.58 -0.20 -11.03
CA GLY A 69 -3.78 -0.01 -9.58
C GLY A 69 -2.67 -0.68 -8.76
N LEU A 70 -3.03 -1.62 -7.89
CA LEU A 70 -2.09 -2.28 -6.97
C LEU A 70 -2.14 -3.81 -7.08
N GLU A 71 -1.00 -4.46 -6.89
CA GLU A 71 -0.92 -5.86 -6.53
C GLU A 71 -0.60 -5.99 -5.04
N ALA A 72 -1.45 -6.72 -4.31
CA ALA A 72 -1.31 -6.96 -2.88
C ALA A 72 -0.94 -8.42 -2.61
N THR A 73 0.07 -8.63 -1.78
CA THR A 73 0.49 -9.95 -1.30
C THR A 73 0.43 -10.00 0.21
N VAL A 74 -0.28 -10.97 0.78
CA VAL A 74 -0.34 -11.16 2.24
C VAL A 74 0.79 -12.07 2.69
N ASN A 75 1.79 -11.49 3.35
CA ASN A 75 2.99 -12.20 3.76
C ASN A 75 2.79 -12.92 5.11
N LYS A 76 2.05 -12.31 6.04
CA LYS A 76 1.74 -12.90 7.36
C LYS A 76 0.33 -12.52 7.79
N ARG A 77 -0.40 -13.47 8.37
CA ARG A 77 -1.72 -13.23 8.96
C ARG A 77 -1.87 -14.06 10.23
N LYS A 78 -2.22 -13.42 11.35
CA LYS A 78 -2.52 -14.10 12.61
C LYS A 78 -3.77 -14.97 12.42
N GLY A 79 -3.63 -16.27 12.65
CA GLY A 79 -4.73 -17.25 12.55
C GLY A 79 -5.17 -17.58 11.11
N GLY A 80 -4.40 -17.20 10.09
CA GLY A 80 -4.71 -17.48 8.70
C GLY A 80 -3.47 -17.86 7.89
N TRP A 81 -3.69 -18.26 6.64
CA TRP A 81 -2.62 -18.63 5.72
C TRP A 81 -2.29 -17.46 4.79
N SER A 82 -1.07 -17.43 4.26
CA SER A 82 -0.67 -16.50 3.19
C SER A 82 -1.58 -16.72 1.99
N SER A 83 -2.14 -15.63 1.45
CA SER A 83 -2.91 -15.69 0.21
C SER A 83 -1.98 -15.57 -0.99
N ARG A 84 -2.42 -16.08 -2.15
CA ARG A 84 -1.77 -15.72 -3.42
C ARG A 84 -1.88 -14.20 -3.64
N PRO A 85 -0.93 -13.60 -4.38
CA PRO A 85 -1.04 -12.20 -4.78
C PRO A 85 -2.38 -11.95 -5.48
N PHE A 86 -2.99 -10.81 -5.20
CA PHE A 86 -4.23 -10.39 -5.83
C PHE A 86 -4.15 -8.94 -6.28
N LYS A 87 -4.82 -8.64 -7.39
CA LYS A 87 -4.85 -7.29 -7.97
C LYS A 87 -6.05 -6.51 -7.46
N VAL A 88 -5.82 -5.24 -7.17
CA VAL A 88 -6.81 -4.24 -6.81
C VAL A 88 -6.84 -3.22 -7.94
N ASN A 89 -7.90 -3.27 -8.76
CA ASN A 89 -8.08 -2.34 -9.87
C ASN A 89 -8.60 -1.00 -9.33
N PHE A 90 -7.88 0.07 -9.64
CA PHE A 90 -8.18 1.43 -9.22
C PHE A 90 -8.98 2.21 -10.26
N GLN A 91 -9.00 1.81 -11.54
CA GLN A 91 -9.70 2.52 -12.61
C GLN A 91 -11.18 2.86 -12.31
N PRO A 92 -12.00 2.01 -11.67
CA PRO A 92 -13.41 2.31 -11.45
C PRO A 92 -13.67 3.49 -10.51
N GLN A 93 -12.76 3.79 -9.59
CA GLN A 93 -12.98 4.73 -8.48
C GLN A 93 -11.87 5.77 -8.29
N TRP A 94 -10.65 5.46 -8.76
CA TRP A 94 -9.43 6.23 -8.59
C TRP A 94 -8.58 6.22 -9.86
N ALA A 95 -9.19 6.55 -11.00
CA ALA A 95 -8.50 6.59 -12.29
C ALA A 95 -7.25 7.49 -12.29
N ASP A 96 -7.28 8.59 -11.52
CA ASP A 96 -6.15 9.52 -11.39
C ASP A 96 -4.94 8.94 -10.63
N LEU A 97 -5.12 7.81 -9.93
CA LEU A 97 -4.06 7.11 -9.19
C LEU A 97 -3.41 5.99 -10.00
N VAL A 98 -3.77 5.87 -11.27
CA VAL A 98 -3.27 4.86 -12.19
C VAL A 98 -2.37 5.54 -13.21
N LEU A 99 -1.23 4.91 -13.53
CA LEU A 99 -0.42 5.35 -14.66
C LEU A 99 -1.27 5.15 -15.91
N THR A 100 -1.83 6.23 -16.44
CA THR A 100 -2.33 6.20 -17.81
C THR A 100 -1.09 5.91 -18.64
N PRO A 101 -1.02 4.80 -19.40
CA PRO A 101 0.07 4.67 -20.35
C PRO A 101 -0.02 5.89 -21.25
N GLU A 102 0.97 6.79 -21.15
CA GLU A 102 1.18 7.83 -22.14
C GLU A 102 1.06 7.12 -23.49
N PRO A 103 0.08 7.48 -24.34
CA PRO A 103 -0.15 6.77 -25.59
C PRO A 103 1.19 6.81 -26.32
N SER A 104 1.84 5.65 -26.35
CA SER A 104 3.15 5.45 -26.93
C SER A 104 3.11 6.13 -28.28
N ALA A 105 3.83 7.25 -28.42
CA ALA A 105 3.81 8.15 -29.56
C ALA A 105 3.32 7.41 -30.79
N GLU A 106 2.02 7.51 -31.11
CA GLU A 106 1.50 6.88 -32.31
C GLU A 106 2.23 7.58 -33.44
N ILE A 107 3.26 6.89 -33.97
CA ILE A 107 4.01 7.34 -35.13
C ILE A 107 2.99 7.28 -36.26
N PHE A 108 2.23 8.35 -36.46
CA PHE A 108 1.40 8.52 -37.64
C PHE A 108 2.37 8.58 -38.82
N PRO A 109 2.35 7.61 -39.75
CA PRO A 109 3.15 7.73 -40.95
C PRO A 109 2.67 8.96 -41.72
N PHE A 110 3.54 9.96 -41.81
CA PHE A 110 3.34 11.14 -42.64
C PHE A 110 3.16 10.67 -44.08
N GLN A 111 1.91 10.63 -44.55
CA GLN A 111 1.66 10.38 -45.96
C GLN A 111 2.21 11.56 -46.76
N ALA A 112 3.37 11.35 -47.38
CA ALA A 112 3.92 12.27 -48.34
C ALA A 112 2.91 12.44 -49.48
N MET A 113 2.29 13.64 -49.57
CA MET A 113 1.57 14.08 -50.75
C MET A 113 2.49 13.95 -51.97
N GLN A 114 2.28 12.91 -52.78
CA GLN A 114 2.82 12.86 -54.12
C GLN A 114 2.03 13.85 -55.00
N HIS A 115 2.42 15.12 -54.95
CA HIS A 115 2.24 16.01 -56.09
C HIS A 115 3.30 15.64 -57.13
N ALA A 116 2.93 14.83 -58.10
CA ALA A 116 3.61 14.80 -59.38
C ALA A 116 2.59 15.13 -60.46
N ALA A 117 2.46 16.43 -60.70
CA ALA A 117 1.93 16.95 -61.93
C ALA A 117 2.79 16.46 -63.10
N LYS A 118 2.20 15.76 -64.06
CA LYS A 118 2.20 16.15 -65.48
C LYS A 118 1.27 15.26 -66.30
#